data_AF-A0A526RZF8-F1
#
_entry.id   AF-A0A526RZF8-F1
#
_cell.length_a   1.000
_cell.length_b   1.000
_cell.length_c   1.000
_cell.angle_alpha   90.00
_cell.angle_beta   90.00
_cell.angle_gamma   90.00
#
_symmetry.space_group_name_H-M   'P 1'
#
loop_
_entity.id
_entity.type
_entity.pdbx_description
1 polymer ?
#
loop_
_entity_poly.entity_id
_entity_poly.type
_entity_poly.pdbx_seq_one_letter_code
_entity_poly.pdbx_strand_id
1 'polypeptide(L)' 'AGKATLVALHGADWARKQLNGLVGQAHALLDPYGERAALLKEAATFVATRNS' A
#
# COMPACT_ATOMS: atom_id res chain seq x y z
N ALA A 1 -0.30 21.68 -17.07
CA ALA A 1 -0.59 21.89 -15.64
C ALA A 1 -1.81 21.05 -15.25
N GLY A 2 -1.83 20.48 -14.04
CA GLY A 2 -2.98 19.73 -13.49
C GLY A 2 -3.03 18.23 -13.81
N LYS A 3 -2.11 17.41 -13.28
CA LYS A 3 -2.30 15.94 -13.32
C LYS A 3 -3.35 15.55 -12.28
N ALA A 4 -4.39 14.83 -12.69
CA ALA A 4 -5.42 14.28 -11.79
C ALA A 4 -4.85 13.11 -10.98
N THR A 5 -3.96 13.40 -10.02
CA THR A 5 -3.41 12.40 -9.12
C THR A 5 -4.39 12.12 -7.99
N LEU A 6 -4.32 10.92 -7.39
CA LEU A 6 -5.16 10.56 -6.24
C LEU A 6 -5.04 11.56 -5.08
N VAL A 7 -3.83 12.07 -4.83
CA VAL A 7 -3.59 13.12 -3.82
C VAL A 7 -4.25 14.44 -4.21
N ALA A 8 -4.19 14.83 -5.49
CA ALA A 8 -4.85 16.07 -5.96
C ALA A 8 -6.38 15.97 -5.89
N LEU A 9 -6.94 14.77 -6.08
CA LEU A 9 -8.39 14.54 -6.09
C LEU A 9 -8.99 14.37 -4.68
N HIS A 10 -8.23 13.82 -3.72
CA HIS A 10 -8.79 13.40 -2.44
C HIS A 10 -8.01 13.90 -1.20
N GLY A 11 -6.86 14.54 -1.39
CA GLY A 11 -5.98 14.97 -0.31
C GLY A 11 -5.01 13.87 0.18
N ALA A 12 -3.98 14.31 0.91
CA ALA A 12 -2.90 13.45 1.38
C ALA A 12 -3.35 12.41 2.43
N ASP A 13 -4.19 12.81 3.38
CA ASP A 13 -4.66 11.93 4.45
C ASP A 13 -5.52 10.79 3.91
N TRP A 14 -6.43 11.11 2.98
CA TRP A 14 -7.22 10.09 2.28
C TRP A 14 -6.32 9.13 1.53
N ALA A 15 -5.33 9.66 0.78
CA ALA A 15 -4.43 8.83 -0.01
C ALA A 15 -3.59 7.89 0.89
N ARG A 16 -3.15 8.38 2.05
CA ARG A 16 -2.45 7.54 3.05
C ARG A 16 -3.37 6.46 3.62
N LYS A 17 -4.62 6.78 3.93
CA LYS A 17 -5.61 5.80 4.41
C LYS A 17 -5.87 4.71 3.36
N GLN A 18 -6.04 5.10 2.10
CA GLN A 18 -6.22 4.13 1.01
C GLN A 18 -4.99 3.24 0.84
N LEU A 19 -3.79 3.83 0.87
CA LEU A 19 -2.54 3.08 0.79
C LEU A 19 -2.43 2.02 1.90
N ASN A 20 -2.72 2.41 3.15
CA ASN A 20 -2.72 1.47 4.27
C ASN A 20 -3.75 0.34 4.07
N GLY A 21 -4.93 0.67 3.53
CA GLY A 21 -5.95 -0.32 3.19
C GLY A 21 -5.49 -1.31 2.12
N LEU A 22 -4.78 -0.84 1.08
CA LEU A 22 -4.21 -1.69 0.03
C LEU A 22 -3.10 -2.61 0.55
N VAL A 23 -2.25 -2.13 1.45
CA VAL A 23 -1.24 -2.97 2.12
C VAL A 23 -1.91 -4.08 2.92
N GLY A 24 -2.96 -3.76 3.71
CA GLY A 24 -3.72 -4.76 4.46
C GLY A 24 -4.35 -5.83 3.56
N GLN A 25 -4.92 -5.42 2.43
CA GLN A 25 -5.47 -6.37 1.44
C GLN A 25 -4.38 -7.26 0.84
N ALA A 26 -3.21 -6.71 0.51
CA ALA A 26 -2.09 -7.50 0.00
C ALA A 26 -1.62 -8.55 1.02
N HIS A 27 -1.57 -8.19 2.31
CA HIS A 27 -1.25 -9.16 3.38
C HIS A 27 -2.30 -10.26 3.48
N ALA A 28 -3.60 -9.90 3.49
CA ALA A 28 -4.69 -10.86 3.58
C ALA A 28 -4.72 -11.86 2.42
N LEU A 29 -4.44 -11.41 1.19
CA LEU A 29 -4.32 -12.29 0.03
C LEU A 29 -3.18 -13.31 0.16
N LEU A 30 -2.17 -13.01 0.98
CA LEU A 30 -1.00 -13.83 1.19
C LEU A 30 -1.08 -14.74 2.42
N ASP A 31 -2.12 -14.62 3.25
CA ASP A 31 -2.30 -15.43 4.46
C ASP A 31 -2.27 -16.95 4.21
N PRO A 32 -2.87 -17.50 3.13
CA PRO A 32 -2.83 -18.94 2.87
C PRO A 32 -1.42 -19.51 2.65
N TYR A 33 -0.43 -18.67 2.37
CA TYR A 33 0.94 -19.10 2.10
C TYR A 33 1.82 -19.12 3.36
N GLY A 34 1.34 -18.56 4.48
CA GLY A 34 2.08 -18.47 5.73
C GLY A 34 3.45 -17.80 5.56
N GLU A 35 4.46 -18.37 6.23
CA GLU A 35 5.85 -17.86 6.23
C GLU A 35 6.46 -17.73 4.83
N ARG A 36 6.03 -18.55 3.86
CA ARG A 36 6.58 -18.48 2.49
C ARG A 36 6.27 -17.14 1.80
N ALA A 37 5.25 -16.42 2.26
CA ALA A 37 4.89 -15.11 1.73
C ALA A 37 5.46 -13.93 2.53
N ALA A 38 6.29 -14.17 3.55
CA ALA A 38 6.86 -13.11 4.38
C ALA A 38 7.54 -12.01 3.55
N LEU A 39 8.39 -12.38 2.59
CA LEU A 39 9.07 -11.43 1.71
C LEU A 39 8.11 -10.59 0.87
N LEU A 40 7.00 -11.16 0.41
CA LEU A 40 5.99 -10.44 -0.38
C LEU A 40 5.17 -9.48 0.50
N LYS A 41 4.85 -9.90 1.72
CA LYS A 41 4.20 -9.05 2.74
C LYS A 41 5.10 -7.85 3.10
N GLU A 42 6.39 -8.09 3.30
CA GLU A 42 7.38 -7.03 3.52
C GLU A 42 7.51 -6.10 2.32
N ALA A 43 7.54 -6.64 1.10
CA ALA A 43 7.59 -5.82 -0.12
C ALA A 43 6.38 -4.87 -0.24
N ALA A 44 5.17 -5.34 0.08
CA ALA A 44 3.97 -4.50 0.10
C ALA A 44 4.10 -3.35 1.11
N THR A 45 4.59 -3.65 2.32
CA THR A 45 4.84 -2.64 3.35
C THR A 45 5.91 -1.65 2.91
N PHE A 46 7.03 -2.14 2.36
CA PHE A 46 8.13 -1.31 1.87
C PHE A 46 7.67 -0.31 0.81
N VAL A 47 6.87 -0.74 -0.17
CA VAL A 47 6.33 0.16 -1.22
C VAL A 47 5.54 1.31 -0.60
N ALA A 48 4.83 1.07 0.50
CA ALA A 48 4.02 2.08 1.18
C ALA A 48 4.80 3.03 2.11
N THR A 49 5.93 2.57 2.66
CA THR A 49 6.71 3.30 3.67
C THR A 49 8.06 3.81 3.19
N ARG A 50 8.50 3.41 1.98
CA ARG A 50 9.79 3.85 1.44
C ARG A 50 9.86 5.37 1.33
N ASN A 51 11.03 5.90 1.67
CA ASN A 51 11.41 7.27 1.34
C ASN A 51 12.13 7.27 -0.02
N SER A 52 12.01 8.38 -0.76
CA SER A 52 12.63 8.57 -2.07
C SER A 52 14.16 8.63 -2.00
#